data_AF-A0A250JZK4-F1
#
_entry.id   AF-A0A250JZK4-F1
#
_cell.length_a   1.000
_cell.length_b   1.000
_cell.length_c   1.000
_cell.angle_alpha   90.00
_cell.angle_beta   90.00
_cell.angle_gamma   90.00
#
_symmetry.space_group_name_H-M   'P 1'
#
loop_
_entity.id
_entity.type
_entity.pdbx_description
1 polymer ?
#
loop_
_entity_poly.entity_id
_entity_poly.type
_entity_poly.pdbx_seq_one_letter_code
_entity_poly.pdbx_strand_id
1 'polypeptide(L)'
;MEIDGFVIKFPGHSFRFRNVMAEADASGFATALDAVDVLRVCGWEPLSAEAVLTCVSPESAEDVSPARPHWLLARAEVPPGTIVQATRLDPVHARAEHLSRPTLEGWLSSALADCGCAERDGEPEWRELRFDACRAWSGPRDWRGTQDVARLRTDEGMLTVPLERDEQGTWLSGPRAPVSDQPPLTVLLLQRWETLTLGISVNYSYWLQDDEPAAVRFKAALARLEELGWERG
;
A
#
# COMPACT_ATOMS: atom_id res chain seq x y z
N MET A 1 14.26 6.02 32.73
CA MET A 1 13.74 4.70 32.32
C MET A 1 13.67 4.74 30.81
N GLU A 2 14.79 4.37 30.20
CA GLU A 2 15.00 4.37 28.76
C GLU A 2 14.17 3.27 28.11
N ILE A 3 13.41 3.63 27.09
CA ILE A 3 13.01 2.68 26.04
C ILE A 3 13.75 3.18 24.80
N ASP A 4 15.01 2.78 24.67
CA ASP A 4 15.71 2.84 23.39
C ASP A 4 15.04 1.82 22.47
N GLY A 5 13.94 2.27 21.86
CA GLY A 5 13.24 1.55 20.81
C GLY A 5 14.09 1.62 19.55
N PHE A 6 14.96 0.64 19.36
CA PHE A 6 15.52 0.34 18.04
C PHE A 6 14.34 0.02 17.12
N VAL A 7 13.88 1.04 16.40
CA VAL A 7 13.01 0.93 15.25
C VAL A 7 13.85 0.30 14.15
N ILE A 8 13.66 -0.99 13.91
CA ILE A 8 14.36 -1.73 12.85
C ILE A 8 13.84 -1.20 11.51
N LYS A 9 14.55 -0.24 10.92
CA LYS A 9 14.33 0.16 9.53
C LYS A 9 14.83 -0.98 8.64
N PHE A 10 13.92 -1.82 8.16
CA PHE A 10 14.26 -2.90 7.23
C PHE A 10 14.68 -2.33 5.88
N PRO A 11 15.91 -2.60 5.38
CA PRO A 11 16.21 -2.41 3.97
C PRO A 11 15.55 -3.57 3.21
N GLY A 12 14.28 -3.39 2.84
CA GLY A 12 13.57 -4.34 2.00
C GLY A 12 14.04 -4.31 0.53
N HIS A 13 13.70 -5.34 -0.25
CA HIS A 13 13.86 -5.27 -1.70
C HIS A 13 12.83 -4.29 -2.26
N SER A 14 13.32 -3.28 -2.97
CA SER A 14 12.49 -2.24 -3.59
C SER A 14 12.40 -2.47 -5.09
N PHE A 15 11.18 -2.37 -5.60
CA PHE A 15 10.86 -2.45 -7.02
C PHE A 15 10.19 -1.14 -7.41
N ARG A 16 10.66 -0.55 -8.52
CA ARG A 16 10.11 0.69 -9.06
C ARG A 16 9.64 0.45 -10.47
N PHE A 17 8.44 0.93 -10.75
CA PHE A 17 7.84 0.91 -12.07
C PHE A 17 7.35 2.29 -12.45
N ARG A 18 7.31 2.54 -13.76
CA ARG A 18 6.79 3.74 -14.38
C ARG A 18 5.73 3.36 -15.40
N ASN A 19 4.65 4.13 -15.48
CA ASN A 19 3.66 3.99 -16.53
C ASN A 19 3.28 5.38 -17.07
N VAL A 20 3.15 5.51 -18.39
CA VAL A 20 2.65 6.73 -19.03
C VAL A 20 1.15 6.55 -19.23
N MET A 21 0.38 7.46 -18.63
CA MET A 21 -1.08 7.37 -18.60
C MET A 21 -1.65 7.52 -20.01
N ALA A 22 -2.64 6.69 -20.33
CA ALA A 22 -3.41 6.88 -21.56
C ALA A 22 -4.33 8.09 -21.41
N GLU A 23 -4.60 8.83 -22.49
CA GLU A 23 -5.52 9.99 -22.47
C GLU A 23 -6.92 9.64 -21.91
N ALA A 24 -7.38 8.40 -22.15
CA ALA A 24 -8.67 7.91 -21.64
C ALA A 24 -8.71 7.71 -20.11
N ASP A 25 -7.55 7.65 -19.45
CA ASP A 25 -7.38 7.65 -17.99
C ASP A 25 -6.54 8.87 -17.59
N ALA A 26 -7.02 10.07 -17.92
CA ALA A 26 -6.33 11.33 -17.64
C ALA A 26 -5.99 11.51 -16.14
N SER A 27 -6.70 10.83 -15.24
CA SER A 27 -6.42 10.82 -13.80
C SER A 27 -5.34 9.82 -13.38
N GLY A 28 -5.05 8.81 -14.21
CA GLY A 28 -4.19 7.67 -13.89
C GLY A 28 -4.73 6.69 -12.86
N PHE A 29 -5.91 6.95 -12.31
CA PHE A 29 -6.36 6.24 -11.13
C PHE A 29 -6.82 4.82 -11.47
N ALA A 30 -7.45 4.60 -12.62
CA ALA A 30 -7.83 3.27 -13.06
C ALA A 30 -6.56 2.39 -13.27
N THR A 31 -5.55 2.97 -13.93
CA THR A 31 -4.24 2.34 -14.15
C THR A 31 -3.53 2.02 -12.83
N ALA A 32 -3.59 2.94 -11.86
CA ALA A 32 -3.05 2.73 -10.53
C ALA A 32 -3.75 1.57 -9.80
N LEU A 33 -5.08 1.46 -9.92
CA LEU A 33 -5.84 0.37 -9.32
C LEU A 33 -5.63 -0.97 -10.03
N ASP A 34 -5.32 -0.97 -11.33
CA ASP A 34 -4.93 -2.21 -12.03
C ASP A 34 -3.67 -2.80 -11.41
N ALA A 35 -2.69 -1.96 -11.06
CA ALA A 35 -1.49 -2.42 -10.34
C ALA A 35 -1.83 -2.95 -8.94
N VAL A 36 -2.73 -2.27 -8.21
CA VAL A 36 -3.22 -2.74 -6.90
C VAL A 36 -3.88 -4.12 -7.03
N ASP A 37 -4.68 -4.36 -8.06
CA ASP A 37 -5.34 -5.65 -8.28
C ASP A 37 -4.35 -6.76 -8.65
N VAL A 38 -3.32 -6.45 -9.44
CA VAL A 38 -2.23 -7.43 -9.71
C VAL A 38 -1.57 -7.88 -8.41
N LEU A 39 -1.29 -6.95 -7.49
CA LEU A 39 -0.73 -7.28 -6.18
C LEU A 39 -1.71 -8.06 -5.31
N ARG A 40 -3.02 -7.76 -5.38
CA ARG A 40 -4.03 -8.55 -4.69
C ARG A 40 -4.04 -10.01 -5.11
N VAL A 41 -3.95 -10.27 -6.41
CA VAL A 41 -3.94 -11.63 -6.97
C VAL A 41 -2.74 -12.45 -6.50
N CYS A 42 -1.57 -11.84 -6.27
CA CYS A 42 -0.42 -12.58 -5.75
C CYS A 42 -0.44 -12.78 -4.22
N GLY A 43 -1.47 -12.27 -3.53
CA GLY A 43 -1.67 -12.44 -2.10
C GLY A 43 -1.19 -11.26 -1.27
N TRP A 44 -1.33 -10.03 -1.75
CA TRP A 44 -1.24 -8.84 -0.93
C TRP A 44 -2.63 -8.27 -0.61
N GLU A 45 -2.89 -7.91 0.64
CA GLU A 45 -4.17 -7.35 1.04
C GLU A 45 -3.96 -6.01 1.76
N PRO A 46 -4.45 -4.88 1.23
CA PRO A 46 -4.35 -3.61 1.92
C PRO A 46 -5.30 -3.55 3.12
N LEU A 47 -4.78 -3.10 4.26
CA LEU A 47 -5.55 -2.80 5.48
C LEU A 47 -5.76 -1.30 5.68
N SER A 48 -4.97 -0.47 5.01
CA SER A 48 -5.18 0.97 4.94
C SER A 48 -4.75 1.52 3.59
N ALA A 49 -5.36 2.63 3.17
CA ALA A 49 -4.95 3.44 2.03
C ALA A 49 -4.96 4.91 2.45
N GLU A 50 -3.87 5.63 2.21
CA GLU A 50 -3.75 7.06 2.45
C GLU A 50 -3.57 7.79 1.12
N ALA A 51 -4.31 8.87 0.90
CA ALA A 51 -4.23 9.69 -0.29
C ALA A 51 -3.77 11.11 0.05
N VAL A 52 -2.94 11.67 -0.83
CA VAL A 52 -2.61 13.10 -0.82
C VAL A 52 -3.21 13.75 -2.06
N LEU A 53 -3.97 14.81 -1.84
CA LEU A 53 -4.70 15.54 -2.86
C LEU A 53 -4.09 16.94 -3.07
N THR A 54 -4.30 17.48 -4.26
CA THR A 54 -3.91 18.84 -4.66
C THR A 54 -5.05 19.51 -5.42
N CYS A 55 -4.96 20.83 -5.56
CA CYS A 55 -5.75 21.61 -6.50
C CYS A 55 -4.85 22.06 -7.66
N VAL A 56 -5.28 21.83 -8.89
CA VAL A 56 -4.59 22.28 -10.10
C VAL A 56 -5.39 23.44 -10.69
N SER A 57 -4.75 24.59 -10.87
CA SER A 57 -5.38 25.74 -11.51
C SER A 57 -4.81 25.94 -12.91
N PRO A 58 -5.63 26.19 -13.95
CA PRO A 58 -5.14 26.53 -15.29
C PRO A 58 -4.25 27.78 -15.32
N GLU A 59 -4.38 28.66 -14.34
CA GLU A 59 -3.67 29.95 -14.27
C GLU A 59 -2.34 29.87 -13.51
N SER A 60 -2.08 28.77 -12.81
CA SER A 60 -0.87 28.55 -12.01
C SER A 60 -0.13 27.30 -12.48
N ALA A 61 1.17 27.43 -12.73
CA ALA A 61 2.03 26.27 -12.97
C ALA A 61 2.31 25.45 -11.69
N GLU A 62 1.88 25.94 -10.53
CA GLU A 62 2.11 25.32 -9.23
C GLU A 62 0.82 24.73 -8.64
N ASP A 63 0.97 23.51 -8.14
CA ASP A 63 -0.02 22.79 -7.34
C ASP A 63 -0.33 23.55 -6.05
N VAL A 64 -1.63 23.78 -5.79
CA VAL A 64 -2.10 24.44 -4.57
C VAL A 64 -2.66 23.41 -3.60
N SER A 65 -2.21 23.45 -2.34
CA SER A 65 -2.73 22.54 -1.32
C SER A 65 -4.20 22.85 -0.98
N PRO A 66 -5.12 21.87 -1.07
CA PRO A 66 -6.52 22.03 -0.66
C PRO A 66 -6.67 22.25 0.85
N ALA A 67 -7.88 22.60 1.29
CA ALA A 67 -8.20 22.70 2.71
C ALA A 67 -8.05 21.36 3.43
N ARG A 68 -8.36 20.24 2.75
CA ARG A 68 -8.24 18.87 3.27
C ARG A 68 -7.42 18.00 2.32
N PRO A 69 -6.08 18.10 2.36
CA PRO A 69 -5.19 17.41 1.43
C PRO A 69 -4.94 15.95 1.78
N HIS A 70 -5.16 15.54 3.02
CA HIS A 70 -4.80 14.20 3.50
C HIS A 70 -6.04 13.41 3.86
N TRP A 71 -6.10 12.17 3.38
CA TRP A 71 -7.24 11.28 3.60
C TRP A 71 -6.74 9.88 3.92
N LEU A 72 -7.32 9.24 4.93
CA LEU A 72 -6.98 7.88 5.33
C LEU A 72 -8.24 7.01 5.33
N LEU A 73 -8.24 5.97 4.52
CA LEU A 73 -9.19 4.86 4.58
C LEU A 73 -8.56 3.68 5.32
N ALA A 74 -9.18 3.23 6.40
CA ALA A 74 -8.77 2.06 7.16
C ALA A 74 -9.80 0.94 7.06
N ARG A 75 -9.34 -0.31 7.12
CA ARG A 75 -10.25 -1.44 7.30
C ARG A 75 -10.91 -1.34 8.67
N ALA A 76 -12.21 -1.62 8.75
CA ALA A 76 -12.99 -1.50 9.98
C ALA A 76 -12.49 -2.47 11.06
N GLU A 77 -12.10 -3.67 10.63
CA GLU A 77 -11.47 -4.69 11.45
C GLU A 77 -10.10 -5.01 10.89
N VAL A 78 -9.08 -4.96 11.75
CA VAL A 78 -7.70 -5.32 11.40
C VAL A 78 -7.22 -6.45 12.29
N PRO A 79 -6.27 -7.26 11.81
CA PRO A 79 -5.77 -8.36 12.61
C PRO A 79 -5.13 -7.91 13.93
N PRO A 80 -5.23 -8.72 15.01
CA PRO A 80 -4.79 -8.32 16.34
C PRO A 80 -3.33 -7.86 16.39
N GLY A 81 -3.10 -6.66 16.93
CA GLY A 81 -1.78 -6.04 17.05
C GLY A 81 -1.29 -5.32 15.79
N THR A 82 -2.04 -5.37 14.68
CA THR A 82 -1.73 -4.57 13.49
C THR A 82 -2.03 -3.10 13.78
N ILE A 83 -1.09 -2.23 13.45
CA ILE A 83 -1.18 -0.79 13.63
C ILE A 83 -1.64 -0.18 12.31
N VAL A 84 -2.71 0.60 12.35
CA VAL A 84 -3.09 1.50 11.26
C VAL A 84 -2.96 2.91 11.77
N GLN A 85 -2.01 3.65 11.21
CA GLN A 85 -1.72 5.01 11.57
C GLN A 85 -1.56 5.85 10.30
N ALA A 86 -2.01 7.09 10.38
CA ALA A 86 -1.76 8.08 9.34
C ALA A 86 -0.28 8.45 9.27
N THR A 87 0.27 8.51 8.06
CA THR A 87 1.61 9.06 7.84
C THR A 87 1.53 10.59 7.71
N ARG A 88 0.40 11.12 7.25
CA ARG A 88 0.16 12.56 7.12
C ARG A 88 -0.50 13.15 8.37
N LEU A 89 -0.29 14.45 8.57
CA LEU A 89 -0.92 15.21 9.66
C LEU A 89 -2.40 15.45 9.37
N ASP A 90 -3.22 15.25 10.40
CA ASP A 90 -4.65 15.54 10.44
C ASP A 90 -5.46 15.06 9.22
N PRO A 91 -5.39 13.78 8.82
CA PRO A 91 -6.15 13.31 7.68
C PRO A 91 -7.63 13.19 8.02
N VAL A 92 -8.47 13.30 6.98
CA VAL A 92 -9.87 12.90 7.09
C VAL A 92 -9.93 11.37 7.13
N HIS A 93 -10.45 10.84 8.24
CA HIS A 93 -10.53 9.39 8.47
C HIS A 93 -11.85 8.80 7.95
N ALA A 94 -11.73 7.71 7.20
CA ALA A 94 -12.84 6.86 6.78
C ALA A 94 -12.56 5.40 7.16
N ARG A 95 -13.63 4.60 7.25
CA ARG A 95 -13.54 3.15 7.48
C ARG A 95 -14.38 2.38 6.46
N ALA A 96 -13.92 1.20 6.08
CA ALA A 96 -14.66 0.26 5.25
C ALA A 96 -14.42 -1.19 5.69
N GLU A 97 -15.37 -2.09 5.46
CA GLU A 97 -15.21 -3.51 5.77
C GLU A 97 -14.06 -4.15 4.99
N HIS A 98 -13.94 -3.79 3.72
CA HIS A 98 -12.90 -4.24 2.80
C HIS A 98 -12.40 -3.07 1.95
N LEU A 99 -11.10 -3.00 1.72
CA LEU A 99 -10.51 -2.06 0.77
C LEU A 99 -10.51 -2.75 -0.60
N SER A 100 -11.68 -2.87 -1.23
CA SER A 100 -11.84 -3.39 -2.60
C SER A 100 -11.59 -2.29 -3.64
N ARG A 101 -11.52 -2.64 -4.94
CA ARG A 101 -11.46 -1.62 -6.02
C ARG A 101 -12.64 -0.63 -5.94
N PRO A 102 -13.91 -1.07 -5.95
CA PRO A 102 -15.05 -0.15 -5.84
C PRO A 102 -15.02 0.72 -4.58
N THR A 103 -14.53 0.17 -3.46
CA THR A 103 -14.38 0.93 -2.22
C THR A 103 -13.34 2.04 -2.36
N LEU A 104 -12.15 1.72 -2.90
CA LEU A 104 -11.11 2.72 -3.13
C LEU A 104 -11.57 3.79 -4.13
N GLU A 105 -12.31 3.37 -5.17
CA GLU A 105 -12.86 4.29 -6.17
C GLU A 105 -13.88 5.26 -5.58
N GLY A 106 -14.87 4.74 -4.86
CA GLY A 106 -15.88 5.58 -4.20
C GLY A 106 -15.27 6.49 -3.13
N TRP A 107 -14.30 5.98 -2.37
CA TRP A 107 -13.60 6.76 -1.35
C TRP A 107 -12.78 7.91 -1.96
N LEU A 108 -11.95 7.64 -2.97
CA LEU A 108 -11.14 8.69 -3.59
C LEU A 108 -12.01 9.72 -4.31
N SER A 109 -13.07 9.28 -5.00
CA SER A 109 -14.02 10.19 -5.64
C SER A 109 -14.69 11.12 -4.62
N SER A 110 -15.06 10.59 -3.45
CA SER A 110 -15.62 11.39 -2.36
C SER A 110 -14.58 12.36 -1.79
N ALA A 111 -13.33 11.93 -1.65
CA ALA A 111 -12.24 12.75 -1.14
C ALA A 111 -11.92 13.92 -2.09
N LEU A 112 -11.88 13.68 -3.40
CA LEU A 112 -11.69 14.71 -4.42
C LEU A 112 -12.84 15.73 -4.43
N ALA A 113 -14.09 15.27 -4.31
CA ALA A 113 -15.25 16.15 -4.25
C ALA A 113 -15.27 17.05 -2.99
N ASP A 114 -14.71 16.56 -1.88
CA ASP A 114 -14.78 17.22 -0.57
C ASP A 114 -13.46 17.89 -0.14
N CYS A 115 -12.41 17.86 -0.96
CA CYS A 115 -11.09 18.39 -0.57
C CYS A 115 -11.04 19.93 -0.40
N GLY A 116 -12.01 20.66 -0.97
CA GLY A 116 -12.11 22.12 -0.87
C GLY A 116 -11.36 22.89 -1.95
N CYS A 117 -11.09 22.30 -3.12
CA CYS A 117 -10.45 23.00 -4.24
C CYS A 117 -11.35 24.04 -4.93
N ALA A 118 -12.67 23.86 -4.90
CA ALA A 118 -13.62 24.80 -5.52
C ALA A 118 -13.53 26.22 -4.92
N GLU A 119 -13.14 26.35 -3.65
CA GLU A 119 -12.93 27.64 -2.99
C GLU A 119 -11.67 28.39 -3.50
N ARG A 120 -10.87 27.75 -4.35
CA ARG A 120 -9.56 28.22 -4.83
C ARG A 120 -9.45 28.23 -6.36
N ASP A 121 -10.58 28.15 -7.08
CA ASP A 121 -10.63 28.12 -8.55
C ASP A 121 -9.70 27.05 -9.18
N GLY A 122 -9.56 25.91 -8.51
CA GLY A 122 -8.74 24.78 -8.95
C GLY A 122 -9.54 23.49 -9.05
N GLU A 123 -9.10 22.61 -9.94
CA GLU A 123 -9.63 21.26 -10.09
C GLU A 123 -8.91 20.29 -9.14
N PRO A 124 -9.63 19.42 -8.41
CA PRO A 124 -9.01 18.49 -7.49
C PRO A 124 -8.33 17.33 -8.22
N GLU A 125 -7.10 17.02 -7.83
CA GLU A 125 -6.34 15.87 -8.32
C GLU A 125 -5.73 15.08 -7.15
N TRP A 126 -5.53 13.77 -7.33
CA TRP A 126 -4.75 12.97 -6.40
C TRP A 126 -3.29 12.95 -6.85
N ARG A 127 -2.34 13.03 -5.92
CA ARG A 127 -0.90 13.03 -6.22
C ARG A 127 -0.17 11.80 -5.66
N GLU A 128 -0.71 11.24 -4.59
CA GLU A 128 -0.11 10.10 -3.90
C GLU A 128 -1.20 9.19 -3.40
N LEU A 129 -0.99 7.88 -3.55
CA LEU A 129 -1.76 6.83 -2.91
C LEU A 129 -0.78 5.85 -2.25
N ARG A 130 -0.90 5.67 -0.95
CA ARG A 130 0.05 4.92 -0.13
C ARG A 130 -0.67 3.87 0.71
N PHE A 131 -0.08 2.69 0.83
CA PHE A 131 -0.61 1.59 1.62
C PHE A 131 0.40 1.20 2.71
N ASP A 132 0.20 1.73 3.91
CA ASP A 132 1.11 1.58 5.04
C ASP A 132 0.73 0.50 6.05
N ALA A 133 -0.42 -0.15 5.87
CA ALA A 133 -0.79 -1.35 6.60
C ALA A 133 -1.35 -2.38 5.62
N CYS A 134 -0.86 -3.62 5.72
CA CYS A 134 -1.26 -4.68 4.81
C CYS A 134 -1.07 -6.07 5.42
N ARG A 135 -1.58 -7.06 4.70
CA ARG A 135 -1.22 -8.46 4.87
C ARG A 135 -0.52 -8.99 3.63
N ALA A 136 0.41 -9.92 3.83
CA ALA A 136 1.09 -10.65 2.77
C ALA A 136 0.90 -12.15 2.99
N TRP A 137 0.46 -12.85 1.94
CA TRP A 137 0.25 -14.28 1.95
C TRP A 137 1.58 -14.99 2.10
N SER A 138 1.65 -15.88 3.08
CA SER A 138 2.88 -16.55 3.47
C SER A 138 3.16 -17.85 2.71
N GLY A 139 2.21 -18.36 1.92
CA GLY A 139 2.29 -19.71 1.37
C GLY A 139 1.37 -20.71 2.09
N PRO A 140 1.19 -21.93 1.55
CA PRO A 140 0.65 -23.04 2.33
C PRO A 140 1.64 -23.38 3.45
N ARG A 141 1.14 -23.52 4.69
CA ARG A 141 1.96 -23.84 5.87
C ARG A 141 1.32 -24.96 6.68
N ASP A 142 2.17 -25.88 7.15
CA ASP A 142 1.77 -26.94 8.06
C ASP A 142 1.59 -26.36 9.46
N TRP A 143 0.33 -26.13 9.82
CA TRP A 143 -0.05 -25.50 11.07
C TRP A 143 0.06 -26.48 12.25
N ARG A 144 0.81 -26.14 13.30
CA ARG A 144 1.02 -27.00 14.48
C ARG A 144 0.69 -26.31 15.80
N GLY A 145 -0.51 -25.77 15.95
CA GLY A 145 -1.01 -25.35 17.27
C GLY A 145 -1.93 -24.13 17.26
N THR A 146 -1.82 -23.26 18.26
CA THR A 146 -2.66 -22.06 18.41
C THR A 146 -1.94 -20.75 18.09
N GLN A 147 -0.60 -20.75 18.00
CA GLN A 147 0.22 -19.62 17.56
C GLN A 147 1.41 -20.14 16.76
N ASP A 148 1.30 -20.15 15.43
CA ASP A 148 2.47 -20.33 14.59
C ASP A 148 3.12 -18.98 14.30
N VAL A 149 4.45 -18.99 14.29
CA VAL A 149 5.28 -17.83 13.96
C VAL A 149 6.08 -18.15 12.71
N ALA A 150 6.18 -17.16 11.81
CA ALA A 150 7.14 -17.20 10.72
C ALA A 150 8.50 -16.75 11.23
N ARG A 151 9.54 -17.49 10.85
CA ARG A 151 10.93 -17.06 11.00
C ARG A 151 11.44 -16.62 9.63
N LEU A 152 11.49 -15.32 9.42
CA LEU A 152 11.85 -14.70 8.15
C LEU A 152 13.31 -14.26 8.21
N ARG A 153 14.08 -14.61 7.19
CA ARG A 153 15.39 -14.01 6.97
C ARG A 153 15.19 -12.62 6.39
N THR A 154 15.81 -11.65 7.03
CA THR A 154 15.87 -10.26 6.60
C THR A 154 17.34 -9.83 6.58
N ASP A 155 17.62 -8.68 5.99
CA ASP A 155 18.99 -8.13 5.94
C ASP A 155 19.53 -7.79 7.34
N GLU A 156 18.65 -7.51 8.30
CA GLU A 156 18.97 -7.25 9.72
C GLU A 156 18.99 -8.53 10.58
N GLY A 157 18.82 -9.70 9.97
CA GLY A 157 18.83 -11.00 10.63
C GLY A 157 17.48 -11.71 10.62
N MET A 158 17.26 -12.59 11.59
CA MET A 158 16.04 -13.39 11.66
C MET A 158 14.92 -12.65 12.40
N LEU A 159 13.83 -12.36 11.71
CA LEU A 159 12.62 -11.78 12.28
C LEU A 159 11.61 -12.89 12.61
N THR A 160 11.02 -12.85 13.79
CA THR A 160 9.93 -13.75 14.19
C THR A 160 8.62 -12.98 14.18
N VAL A 161 7.70 -13.35 13.29
CA VAL A 161 6.42 -12.64 13.08
C VAL A 161 5.26 -13.60 13.32
N PRO A 162 4.20 -13.20 14.05
CA PRO A 162 3.00 -14.01 14.16
C PRO A 162 2.36 -14.29 12.80
N LEU A 163 1.96 -15.54 12.57
CA LEU A 163 1.13 -15.90 11.43
C LEU A 163 -0.33 -15.85 11.81
N GLU A 164 -1.14 -15.37 10.88
CA GLU A 164 -2.59 -15.34 10.98
C GLU A 164 -3.18 -16.32 9.99
N ARG A 165 -4.35 -16.87 10.33
CA ARG A 165 -5.05 -17.80 9.45
C ARG A 165 -6.49 -17.37 9.27
N ASP A 166 -6.93 -17.43 8.03
CA ASP A 166 -8.32 -17.34 7.65
C ASP A 166 -8.64 -18.38 6.57
N GLU A 167 -9.80 -18.24 5.94
CA GLU A 167 -10.28 -19.12 4.87
C GLU A 167 -9.41 -19.04 3.60
N GLN A 168 -8.67 -17.95 3.40
CA GLN A 168 -7.88 -17.67 2.20
C GLN A 168 -6.42 -18.12 2.35
N GLY A 169 -6.00 -18.44 3.58
CA GLY A 169 -4.72 -19.08 3.85
C GLY A 169 -4.04 -18.52 5.09
N THR A 170 -2.71 -18.46 5.03
CA THR A 170 -1.87 -18.02 6.14
C THR A 170 -1.16 -16.73 5.75
N TRP A 171 -1.21 -15.74 6.64
CA TRP A 171 -0.86 -14.35 6.36
C TRP A 171 0.12 -13.80 7.39
N LEU A 172 0.95 -12.87 6.92
CA LEU A 172 1.75 -11.97 7.73
C LEU A 172 1.08 -10.60 7.69
N SER A 173 0.85 -9.97 8.84
CA SER A 173 0.20 -8.66 8.92
C SER A 173 1.12 -7.66 9.61
N GLY A 174 1.01 -6.39 9.21
CA GLY A 174 1.71 -5.32 9.88
C GLY A 174 1.40 -3.95 9.30
N PRO A 175 1.95 -2.88 9.90
CA PRO A 175 2.92 -2.86 10.98
C PRO A 175 2.42 -3.46 12.29
N ARG A 176 3.32 -3.94 13.15
CA ARG A 176 2.95 -4.56 14.42
C ARG A 176 4.04 -4.38 15.47
N ALA A 177 3.78 -3.57 16.48
CA ALA A 177 4.68 -3.46 17.63
C ALA A 177 4.62 -4.71 18.53
N PRO A 178 5.73 -5.11 19.17
CA PRO A 178 7.10 -4.60 19.03
C PRO A 178 7.89 -5.27 17.88
N VAL A 179 7.22 -6.00 16.98
CA VAL A 179 7.87 -6.82 15.94
C VAL A 179 8.51 -5.95 14.86
N SER A 180 7.73 -5.04 14.28
CA SER A 180 8.17 -4.11 13.24
C SER A 180 7.23 -2.90 13.17
N ASP A 181 7.78 -1.72 12.93
CA ASP A 181 7.04 -0.49 12.63
C ASP A 181 6.71 -0.35 11.13
N GLN A 182 7.25 -1.25 10.29
CA GLN A 182 6.95 -1.33 8.87
C GLN A 182 5.91 -2.44 8.60
N PRO A 183 5.08 -2.33 7.55
CA PRO A 183 4.25 -3.45 7.08
C PRO A 183 5.11 -4.53 6.40
N PRO A 184 4.58 -5.74 6.16
CA PRO A 184 5.26 -6.74 5.33
C PRO A 184 5.64 -6.20 3.94
N LEU A 185 4.77 -5.37 3.37
CA LEU A 185 4.96 -4.65 2.12
C LEU A 185 4.47 -3.20 2.24
N THR A 186 5.22 -2.27 1.68
CA THR A 186 4.76 -0.90 1.43
C THR A 186 4.52 -0.72 -0.06
N VAL A 187 3.34 -0.22 -0.43
CA VAL A 187 3.00 0.14 -1.82
C VAL A 187 2.76 1.64 -1.88
N LEU A 188 3.41 2.30 -2.84
CA LEU A 188 3.33 3.73 -3.09
C LEU A 188 3.07 3.98 -4.57
N LEU A 189 2.00 4.71 -4.87
CA LEU A 189 1.67 5.20 -6.19
C LEU A 189 1.78 6.72 -6.18
N LEU A 190 2.54 7.27 -7.12
CA LEU A 190 2.71 8.71 -7.30
C LEU A 190 2.24 9.09 -8.69
N GLN A 191 1.41 10.13 -8.76
CA GLN A 191 1.01 10.74 -10.00
C GLN A 191 1.71 12.11 -10.16
N ARG A 192 2.35 12.27 -11.32
CA ARG A 192 3.07 13.48 -11.73
C ARG A 192 2.80 13.70 -13.21
N TRP A 193 1.93 14.67 -13.51
CA TRP A 193 1.46 14.93 -14.86
C TRP A 193 0.94 13.63 -15.50
N GLU A 194 1.38 13.31 -16.71
CA GLU A 194 1.02 12.13 -17.49
C GLU A 194 1.74 10.84 -17.05
N THR A 195 2.47 10.85 -15.93
CA THR A 195 3.26 9.71 -15.47
C THR A 195 2.82 9.23 -14.10
N LEU A 196 2.66 7.91 -14.00
CA LEU A 196 2.55 7.18 -12.73
C LEU A 196 3.89 6.54 -12.37
N THR A 197 4.23 6.59 -11.09
CA THR A 197 5.31 5.78 -10.51
C THR A 197 4.71 4.86 -9.47
N LEU A 198 5.02 3.57 -9.56
CA LEU A 198 4.69 2.56 -8.56
C LEU A 198 5.98 2.13 -7.86
N GLY A 199 6.02 2.30 -6.54
CA GLY A 199 7.03 1.76 -5.66
C GLY A 199 6.47 0.62 -4.83
N ILE A 200 7.15 -0.53 -4.84
CA ILE A 200 6.84 -1.69 -4.00
C ILE A 200 8.07 -1.98 -3.15
N SER A 201 7.96 -1.89 -1.84
CA SER A 201 9.04 -2.24 -0.91
C SER A 201 8.62 -3.44 -0.09
N VAL A 202 9.34 -4.56 -0.23
CA VAL A 202 9.08 -5.79 0.54
C VAL A 202 9.99 -5.78 1.77
N ASN A 203 9.42 -5.46 2.94
CA ASN A 203 10.18 -5.27 4.17
C ASN A 203 10.46 -6.61 4.87
N TYR A 204 9.43 -7.44 5.01
CA TYR A 204 9.56 -8.82 5.51
C TYR A 204 8.45 -9.69 4.96
N SER A 205 8.80 -10.71 4.18
CA SER A 205 7.86 -11.69 3.64
C SER A 205 8.61 -12.92 3.12
N TYR A 206 7.90 -14.04 2.98
CA TYR A 206 8.38 -15.19 2.22
C TYR A 206 8.57 -14.88 0.73
N TRP A 207 8.10 -13.73 0.26
CA TRP A 207 8.26 -13.29 -1.13
C TRP A 207 9.73 -13.06 -1.52
N LEU A 208 10.60 -12.90 -0.53
CA LEU A 208 12.05 -12.72 -0.71
C LEU A 208 12.84 -14.03 -0.71
N GLN A 209 12.17 -15.19 -0.56
CA GLN A 209 12.83 -16.49 -0.46
C GLN A 209 12.52 -17.27 -1.75
N ASP A 210 13.51 -17.41 -2.63
CA ASP A 210 13.31 -17.86 -4.01
C ASP A 210 12.58 -19.21 -4.17
N ASP A 211 12.73 -20.11 -3.20
CA ASP A 211 12.12 -21.44 -3.20
C ASP A 211 10.70 -21.48 -2.59
N GLU A 212 10.17 -20.32 -2.14
CA GLU A 212 8.87 -20.24 -1.52
C GLU A 212 7.74 -20.05 -2.55
N PRO A 213 6.59 -20.73 -2.40
CA PRO A 213 5.43 -20.54 -3.28
C PRO A 213 4.96 -19.08 -3.38
N ALA A 214 5.14 -18.32 -2.30
CA ALA A 214 4.78 -16.91 -2.23
C ALA A 214 5.72 -16.04 -3.10
N ALA A 215 7.01 -16.37 -3.18
CA ALA A 215 7.97 -15.68 -4.06
C ALA A 215 7.66 -15.93 -5.54
N VAL A 216 7.25 -17.14 -5.91
CA VAL A 216 6.85 -17.46 -7.30
C VAL A 216 5.65 -16.60 -7.72
N ARG A 217 4.62 -16.50 -6.88
CA ARG A 217 3.44 -15.65 -7.14
C ARG A 217 3.81 -14.17 -7.25
N PHE A 218 4.68 -13.69 -6.37
CA PHE A 218 5.12 -12.30 -6.41
C PHE A 218 5.90 -11.98 -7.69
N LYS A 219 6.84 -12.83 -8.11
CA LYS A 219 7.56 -12.67 -9.38
C LYS A 219 6.62 -12.65 -10.58
N ALA A 220 5.58 -13.50 -10.58
CA ALA A 220 4.56 -13.49 -11.62
C ALA A 220 3.73 -12.18 -11.63
N ALA A 221 3.42 -11.61 -10.46
CA ALA A 221 2.78 -10.30 -10.37
C ALA A 221 3.68 -9.18 -10.93
N LEU A 222 4.98 -9.19 -10.63
CA LEU A 222 5.92 -8.22 -11.19
C LEU A 222 5.96 -8.29 -12.73
N ALA A 223 6.03 -9.50 -13.29
CA ALA A 223 5.97 -9.70 -14.74
C ALA A 223 4.61 -9.23 -15.33
N ARG A 224 3.51 -9.47 -14.60
CA ARG A 224 2.18 -9.03 -15.03
C ARG A 224 2.06 -7.50 -15.05
N LEU A 225 2.71 -6.78 -14.15
CA LEU A 225 2.78 -5.32 -14.21
C LEU A 225 3.44 -4.88 -15.53
N GLU A 226 4.55 -5.51 -15.92
CA GLU A 226 5.25 -5.21 -17.18
C GLU A 226 4.36 -5.47 -18.41
N GLU A 227 3.58 -6.56 -18.41
CA GLU A 227 2.58 -6.85 -19.46
C GLU A 227 1.45 -5.80 -19.54
N LEU A 228 1.15 -5.12 -18.43
CA LEU A 228 0.18 -4.03 -18.37
C LEU A 228 0.79 -2.67 -18.74
N GLY A 229 2.03 -2.64 -19.24
CA GLY A 229 2.72 -1.43 -19.68
C GLY A 229 3.46 -0.68 -18.57
N TRP A 230 3.67 -1.30 -17.40
CA TRP A 230 4.55 -0.74 -16.38
C TRP A 230 6.02 -1.05 -16.68
N GLU A 231 6.79 -0.04 -17.03
CA GLU A 231 8.22 -0.16 -17.29
C GLU A 231 9.02 -0.19 -15.99
N ARG A 232 9.87 -1.20 -15.82
CA ARG A 232 10.72 -1.33 -14.65
C ARG A 232 11.89 -0.34 -14.72
N GLY A 233 12.08 0.41 -13.62
CA GLY A 233 13.16 1.40 -13.47
C GLY A 233 14.39 0.89 -12.72
#